data_AF-A0AAE0R2P6-F1
#
_entry.id   AF-A0AAE0R2P6-F1
#
_cell.length_a   1.000
_cell.length_b   1.000
_cell.length_c   1.000
_cell.angle_alpha   90.00
_cell.angle_beta   90.00
_cell.angle_gamma   90.00
#
_symmetry.space_group_name_H-M   'P 1'
#
loop_
_entity.id
_entity.type
_entity.pdbx_description
1 polymer ?
#
loop_
_entity_poly.entity_id
_entity_poly.type
_entity_poly.pdbx_seq_one_letter_code
_entity_poly.pdbx_strand_id
1 'polypeptide(L)'
;MLIFTSTFTFTCTSSHITCTVLLLDEREKKRLEALERKRENQRLLDEEDLRLKGKQGREKLGKVTRAQIEQNLDQEQALKETEKKVEKSHLETPLEENINHIIPEEDSARTIEDAIAMLSTKEDLDRHPERRMKAAYTAFEEANMSRLKMENPNMRLSQLKQQLKKEWAKSPENPLNQLFVGYNTK
;
A
#
# COMPACT_ATOMS: atom_id res chain seq x y z
N MET A 1 26.44 -61.23 -22.96
CA MET A 1 26.20 -60.46 -21.73
C MET A 1 25.86 -59.03 -22.12
N LEU A 2 24.62 -58.64 -21.81
CA LEU A 2 24.06 -57.30 -21.61
C LEU A 2 24.38 -56.16 -22.62
N ILE A 3 23.32 -55.85 -23.35
CA ILE A 3 23.08 -54.67 -24.17
C ILE A 3 22.87 -53.49 -23.21
N PHE A 4 23.76 -52.50 -23.19
CA PHE A 4 23.53 -51.21 -22.52
C PHE A 4 23.37 -50.14 -23.60
N THR A 5 22.16 -50.03 -24.14
CA THR A 5 21.77 -48.92 -25.02
C THR A 5 21.66 -47.66 -24.17
N SER A 6 22.48 -46.67 -24.54
CA SER A 6 22.59 -45.36 -23.92
C SER A 6 21.24 -44.61 -23.96
N THR A 7 20.65 -44.39 -22.78
CA THR A 7 19.46 -43.56 -22.57
C THR A 7 19.85 -42.26 -21.86
N PHE A 8 20.52 -41.32 -22.56
CA PHE A 8 20.87 -40.03 -21.94
C PHE A 8 20.89 -38.83 -22.90
N THR A 9 19.84 -38.64 -23.71
CA THR A 9 19.74 -37.44 -24.57
C THR A 9 18.37 -36.73 -24.56
N PHE A 10 17.40 -37.15 -23.73
CA PHE A 10 16.03 -36.59 -23.77
C PHE A 10 15.69 -35.58 -22.66
N THR A 11 16.56 -35.35 -21.67
CA THR A 11 16.23 -34.54 -20.48
C THR A 11 16.34 -33.02 -20.72
N CYS A 12 17.21 -32.57 -21.64
CA CYS A 12 17.48 -31.13 -21.84
C CYS A 12 16.34 -30.39 -22.57
N THR A 13 15.70 -31.00 -23.56
CA THR A 13 14.55 -30.42 -24.28
C THR A 13 13.28 -30.40 -23.42
N SER A 14 13.11 -31.40 -22.56
CA SER A 14 11.98 -31.50 -21.62
C SER A 14 11.95 -30.33 -20.63
N SER A 15 13.09 -29.93 -20.05
CA SER A 15 13.17 -28.82 -19.10
C SER A 15 12.86 -27.44 -19.69
N HIS A 16 13.20 -27.21 -20.96
CA HIS A 16 12.85 -25.94 -21.62
C HIS A 16 11.35 -25.87 -21.90
N ILE A 17 10.74 -26.99 -22.33
CA ILE A 17 9.29 -27.07 -22.56
C ILE A 17 8.53 -26.86 -21.24
N THR A 18 8.95 -27.50 -20.15
CA THR A 18 8.30 -27.28 -18.84
C THR A 18 8.42 -25.84 -18.37
N CYS A 19 9.58 -25.20 -18.54
CA CYS A 19 9.75 -23.79 -18.22
C CYS A 19 8.82 -22.88 -19.04
N THR A 20 8.66 -23.14 -20.35
CA THR A 20 7.71 -22.38 -21.17
C THR A 20 6.26 -22.59 -20.77
N VAL A 21 5.89 -23.81 -20.39
CA VAL A 21 4.54 -24.11 -19.88
C VAL A 21 4.28 -23.38 -18.56
N LEU A 22 5.23 -23.41 -17.63
CA LEU A 22 5.11 -22.71 -16.35
C LEU A 22 4.98 -21.19 -16.52
N LEU A 23 5.72 -20.59 -17.46
CA LEU A 23 5.59 -19.15 -17.76
C LEU A 23 4.24 -18.78 -18.40
N LEU A 24 3.64 -19.69 -19.18
CA LEU A 24 2.30 -19.53 -19.73
C LEU A 24 1.25 -19.65 -18.62
N ASP A 25 1.37 -20.66 -17.76
CA ASP A 25 0.51 -20.89 -16.60
C ASP A 25 0.58 -19.70 -15.63
N GLU A 26 1.76 -19.15 -15.36
CA GLU A 26 1.94 -17.95 -14.53
C GLU A 26 1.27 -16.71 -15.13
N ARG A 27 1.36 -16.54 -16.46
CA ARG A 27 0.70 -15.45 -17.17
C ARG A 27 -0.83 -15.59 -17.12
N GLU A 28 -1.35 -16.80 -17.29
CA GLU A 28 -2.78 -17.08 -17.21
C GLU A 28 -3.31 -16.89 -15.79
N LYS A 29 -2.59 -17.42 -14.79
CA LYS A 29 -2.90 -17.21 -13.37
C LYS A 29 -2.95 -15.72 -13.01
N LYS A 30 -1.97 -14.93 -13.46
CA LYS A 30 -1.96 -13.48 -13.24
C LYS A 30 -3.15 -12.76 -13.90
N ARG A 31 -3.61 -13.24 -15.06
CA ARG A 31 -4.80 -12.71 -15.73
C ARG A 31 -6.09 -13.04 -14.95
N LEU A 32 -6.18 -14.24 -14.41
CA LEU A 32 -7.32 -14.67 -13.58
C LEU A 32 -7.37 -13.90 -12.26
N GLU A 33 -6.24 -13.76 -11.56
CA GLU A 33 -6.14 -12.98 -10.32
C GLU A 33 -6.54 -11.52 -10.53
N ALA A 34 -6.12 -10.90 -11.64
CA ALA A 34 -6.52 -9.53 -11.97
C ALA A 34 -8.04 -9.40 -12.22
N LEU A 35 -8.66 -10.41 -12.83
CA LEU A 35 -10.10 -10.44 -13.07
C LEU A 35 -10.88 -10.64 -11.77
N GLU A 36 -10.38 -11.51 -10.89
CA GLU A 36 -10.95 -11.77 -9.56
C GLU A 36 -10.86 -10.52 -8.68
N ARG A 37 -9.70 -9.87 -8.62
CA ARG A 37 -9.52 -8.60 -7.91
C ARG A 37 -10.46 -7.51 -8.43
N LYS A 38 -10.66 -7.44 -9.75
CA LYS A 38 -11.61 -6.48 -10.34
C LYS A 38 -13.05 -6.81 -9.94
N ARG A 39 -13.43 -8.09 -9.91
CA ARG A 39 -14.76 -8.54 -9.51
C ARG A 39 -15.03 -8.27 -8.03
N GLU A 40 -14.05 -8.50 -7.17
CA GLU A 40 -14.15 -8.20 -5.74
C GLU A 40 -14.28 -6.70 -5.48
N ASN A 41 -13.47 -5.86 -6.13
CA ASN A 41 -13.59 -4.41 -6.05
C ASN A 41 -14.96 -3.92 -6.54
N GLN A 42 -15.48 -4.49 -7.63
CA GLN A 42 -16.79 -4.13 -8.14
C GLN A 42 -17.91 -4.51 -7.16
N ARG A 43 -17.81 -5.70 -6.55
CA ARG A 43 -18.77 -6.13 -5.52
C ARG A 43 -18.77 -5.18 -4.31
N LEU A 44 -17.60 -4.75 -3.85
CA LEU A 44 -17.49 -3.77 -2.75
C LEU A 44 -18.12 -2.42 -3.14
N LEU A 45 -17.87 -1.94 -4.36
CA LEU A 45 -18.48 -0.71 -4.86
C LEU A 45 -20.02 -0.84 -4.89
N ASP A 46 -20.55 -1.96 -5.39
CA ASP A 46 -22.00 -2.19 -5.43
C ASP A 46 -22.60 -2.25 -4.02
N GLU A 47 -21.91 -2.86 -3.05
CA GLU A 47 -22.32 -2.88 -1.64
C GLU A 47 -22.34 -1.47 -1.02
N GLU A 48 -21.36 -0.62 -1.36
CA GLU A 48 -21.33 0.79 -0.95
C GLU A 48 -22.42 1.63 -1.62
N ASP A 49 -22.64 1.44 -2.93
CA ASP A 49 -23.68 2.12 -3.70
C ASP A 49 -25.06 1.74 -3.20
N LEU A 50 -25.30 0.48 -2.83
CA LEU A 50 -26.54 0.05 -2.18
C LEU A 50 -26.73 0.72 -0.81
N ARG A 51 -25.65 0.84 -0.02
CA ARG A 51 -25.67 1.55 1.28
C ARG A 51 -25.97 3.04 1.12
N LEU A 52 -25.50 3.66 0.04
CA LEU A 52 -25.74 5.07 -0.28
C LEU A 52 -27.13 5.31 -0.90
N LYS A 53 -27.60 4.39 -1.75
CA LYS A 53 -28.89 4.48 -2.45
C LYS A 53 -30.07 4.33 -1.49
N GLY A 54 -29.89 3.65 -0.35
CA GLY A 54 -30.87 3.62 0.75
C GLY A 54 -31.21 4.99 1.36
N LYS A 55 -30.42 6.04 1.08
CA LYS A 55 -30.69 7.42 1.53
C LYS A 55 -31.22 8.34 0.42
N GLN A 56 -31.28 7.90 -0.83
CA GLN A 56 -31.76 8.71 -1.96
C GLN A 56 -33.03 8.12 -2.56
N GLY A 57 -34.16 8.42 -1.91
CA GLY A 57 -35.47 7.96 -2.37
C GLY A 57 -36.63 8.60 -1.64
N ARG A 58 -36.62 9.94 -1.46
CA ARG A 58 -37.87 10.66 -1.14
C ARG A 58 -38.71 10.65 -2.41
N GLU A 59 -39.63 9.68 -2.49
CA GLU A 59 -40.52 9.46 -3.63
C GLU A 59 -41.22 10.74 -4.07
N LYS A 60 -41.42 10.86 -5.38
CA LYS A 60 -42.15 11.96 -6.00
C LYS A 60 -43.59 11.91 -5.49
N LEU A 61 -43.96 12.93 -4.72
CA LEU A 61 -45.32 13.18 -4.23
C LEU A 61 -46.31 13.28 -5.42
N GLY A 62 -46.89 12.15 -5.80
CA GLY A 62 -48.12 12.11 -6.59
C GLY A 62 -49.26 12.67 -5.76
N LYS A 63 -50.21 13.37 -6.38
CA LYS A 63 -51.36 13.98 -5.69
C LYS A 63 -52.18 12.87 -5.02
N VAL A 64 -52.16 12.85 -3.70
CA VAL A 64 -52.83 11.84 -2.86
C VAL A 64 -54.27 12.29 -2.58
N THR A 65 -55.24 11.38 -2.72
CA THR A 65 -56.65 11.61 -2.36
C THR A 65 -56.80 11.74 -0.85
N ARG A 66 -57.65 12.66 -0.37
CA ARG A 66 -57.83 12.98 1.07
C ARG A 66 -58.01 11.76 1.98
N ALA A 67 -58.77 10.75 1.56
CA ALA A 67 -58.98 9.53 2.34
C ALA A 67 -57.68 8.75 2.61
N GLN A 68 -56.75 8.76 1.65
CA GLN A 68 -55.45 8.10 1.79
C GLN A 68 -54.52 8.91 2.72
N ILE A 69 -54.72 10.22 2.85
CA ILE A 69 -53.96 11.07 3.77
C ILE A 69 -54.37 10.77 5.22
N GLU A 70 -55.69 10.65 5.48
CA GLU A 70 -56.22 10.29 6.80
C GLU A 70 -55.74 8.89 7.22
N GLN A 71 -55.76 7.90 6.32
CA GLN A 71 -55.26 6.56 6.63
C GLN A 71 -53.75 6.51 6.93
N ASN A 72 -52.93 7.27 6.21
CA ASN A 72 -51.50 7.37 6.49
C ASN A 72 -51.22 8.09 7.81
N LEU A 73 -52.01 9.12 8.15
CA LEU A 73 -51.93 9.82 9.43
C LEU A 73 -52.22 8.90 10.62
N ASP A 74 -53.27 8.08 10.52
CA ASP A 74 -53.65 7.14 11.58
C ASP A 74 -52.57 6.04 11.77
N GLN A 75 -51.99 5.56 10.66
CA GLN A 75 -50.86 4.61 10.70
C GLN A 75 -49.59 5.23 11.30
N GLU A 76 -49.25 6.47 10.95
CA GLU A 76 -48.13 7.20 11.56
C GLU A 76 -48.35 7.43 13.06
N GLN A 77 -49.59 7.70 13.50
CA GLN A 77 -49.90 7.87 14.92
C GLN A 77 -49.77 6.56 15.70
N ALA A 78 -50.27 5.46 15.15
CA ALA A 78 -50.13 4.13 15.77
C ALA A 78 -48.65 3.72 15.90
N LEU A 79 -47.83 3.97 14.87
CA LEU A 79 -46.39 3.69 14.91
C LEU A 79 -45.67 4.57 15.94
N LYS A 80 -45.99 5.86 16.01
CA LYS A 80 -45.44 6.78 17.03
C LYS A 80 -45.83 6.38 18.46
N GLU A 81 -47.01 5.83 18.66
CA GLU A 81 -47.42 5.31 19.98
C GLU A 81 -46.64 4.05 20.36
N THR A 82 -46.31 3.18 19.38
CA THR A 82 -45.45 2.03 19.62
C THR A 82 -43.98 2.42 19.87
N GLU A 83 -43.46 3.43 19.18
CA GLU A 83 -42.10 3.95 19.36
C GLU A 83 -41.93 4.64 20.74
N LYS A 84 -42.92 5.42 21.18
CA LYS A 84 -42.91 6.07 22.50
C LYS A 84 -42.93 5.10 23.68
N LYS A 85 -43.37 3.85 23.50
CA LYS A 85 -43.29 2.80 24.53
C LYS A 85 -41.93 2.08 24.56
N VAL A 86 -41.10 2.23 23.53
CA VAL A 86 -39.79 1.55 23.39
C VAL A 86 -38.62 2.52 23.60
N GLU A 87 -38.83 3.83 23.54
CA GLU A 87 -37.82 4.83 23.89
C GLU A 87 -37.51 4.80 25.39
N LYS A 88 -36.52 3.99 25.76
CA LYS A 88 -35.79 4.11 27.02
C LYS A 88 -35.29 5.54 27.14
N SER A 89 -35.63 6.19 28.24
CA SER A 89 -35.26 7.59 28.51
C SER A 89 -33.77 7.84 28.27
N HIS A 90 -33.42 9.03 27.80
CA HIS A 90 -32.06 9.50 27.51
C HIS A 90 -31.07 9.43 28.70
N LEU A 91 -31.52 8.94 29.87
CA LEU A 91 -30.72 8.60 31.06
C LEU A 91 -30.17 7.16 31.04
N GLU A 92 -30.78 6.22 30.30
CA GLU A 92 -30.34 4.82 30.21
C GLU A 92 -29.37 4.57 29.05
N THR A 93 -29.29 5.49 28.09
CA THR A 93 -28.30 5.45 27.01
C THR A 93 -27.00 6.08 27.51
N PRO A 94 -25.87 5.35 27.56
CA PRO A 94 -24.58 5.96 27.83
C PRO A 94 -24.33 7.10 26.84
N LEU A 95 -24.04 8.29 27.35
CA LEU A 95 -23.69 9.44 26.52
C LEU A 95 -22.38 9.10 25.80
N GLU A 96 -22.44 9.05 24.48
CA GLU A 96 -21.26 8.82 23.64
C GLU A 96 -20.36 10.06 23.71
N GLU A 97 -19.12 9.87 24.16
CA GLU A 97 -18.19 10.97 24.39
C GLU A 97 -17.91 11.73 23.09
N ASN A 98 -17.82 13.05 23.18
CA ASN A 98 -17.49 13.89 22.03
C ASN A 98 -16.01 13.70 21.67
N ILE A 99 -15.78 12.93 20.61
CA ILE A 99 -14.47 12.65 19.99
C ILE A 99 -13.63 13.91 19.74
N ASN A 100 -14.24 15.09 19.54
CA ASN A 100 -13.52 16.35 19.32
C ASN A 100 -13.00 17.00 20.61
N HIS A 101 -13.37 16.48 21.78
CA HIS A 101 -12.95 16.98 23.09
C HIS A 101 -11.98 16.03 23.82
N ILE A 102 -11.67 14.88 23.20
CA ILE A 102 -10.57 14.01 23.63
C ILE A 102 -9.29 14.73 23.24
N ILE A 103 -8.81 15.62 24.11
CA ILE A 103 -7.46 16.17 24.02
C ILE A 103 -6.55 14.99 24.32
N PRO A 104 -5.72 14.51 23.37
CA PRO A 104 -4.70 13.54 23.68
C PRO A 104 -3.77 14.20 24.71
N GLU A 105 -3.82 13.72 25.94
CA GLU A 105 -2.98 14.19 27.05
C GLU A 105 -1.55 13.67 26.85
N GLU A 106 -0.87 14.04 25.75
CA GLU A 106 0.48 13.53 25.53
C GLU A 106 1.47 14.50 24.88
N ASP A 107 1.11 15.76 24.62
CA ASP A 107 2.04 16.69 23.97
C ASP A 107 2.31 18.01 24.74
N SER A 108 2.33 17.98 26.07
CA SER A 108 2.74 19.15 26.88
C SER A 108 4.18 19.01 27.37
N ALA A 109 5.16 19.49 26.59
CA ALA A 109 6.54 19.62 27.05
C ALA A 109 6.67 20.74 28.08
N ARG A 110 6.51 20.41 29.36
CA ARG A 110 6.63 21.41 30.46
C ARG A 110 8.07 21.69 30.86
N THR A 111 9.00 20.81 30.47
CA THR A 111 10.42 20.87 30.85
C THR A 111 11.29 20.94 29.58
N ILE A 112 12.48 21.52 29.67
CA ILE A 112 13.41 21.69 28.53
C ILE A 112 13.81 20.33 27.96
N GLU A 113 14.09 19.34 28.81
CA GLU A 113 14.43 17.99 28.40
C GLU A 113 13.28 17.30 27.66
N ASP A 114 12.05 17.60 28.06
CA ASP A 114 10.83 17.06 27.45
C ASP A 114 10.59 17.69 26.07
N ALA A 115 10.80 19.01 25.97
CA ALA A 115 10.76 19.72 24.69
C ALA A 115 11.83 19.20 23.72
N ILE A 116 13.03 18.90 24.22
CA ILE A 116 14.09 18.28 23.42
C ILE A 116 13.70 16.85 23.02
N ALA A 117 13.09 16.06 23.89
CA ALA A 117 12.66 14.70 23.55
C ALA A 117 11.56 14.69 22.48
N MET A 118 10.61 15.62 22.56
CA MET A 118 9.53 15.77 21.57
C MET A 118 10.00 16.35 20.24
N LEU A 119 10.91 17.34 20.26
CA LEU A 119 11.45 17.99 19.05
C LEU A 119 12.66 17.26 18.46
N SER A 120 13.27 16.32 19.20
CA SER A 120 14.29 15.41 18.70
C SER A 120 13.62 14.37 17.82
N THR A 121 13.20 14.82 16.63
CA THR A 121 13.17 13.95 15.47
C THR A 121 14.59 13.46 15.31
N LYS A 122 14.88 12.26 15.81
CA LYS A 122 16.03 11.48 15.37
C LYS A 122 16.04 11.64 13.87
N GLU A 123 17.01 12.39 13.32
CA GLU A 123 17.25 12.48 11.88
C GLU A 123 16.96 11.11 11.34
N ASP A 124 15.91 10.98 10.51
CA ASP A 124 15.35 9.69 10.12
C ASP A 124 16.48 8.76 9.71
N LEU A 125 16.95 7.97 10.68
CA LEU A 125 17.95 6.95 10.47
C LEU A 125 17.14 5.88 9.78
N ASP A 126 16.98 6.07 8.46
CA ASP A 126 16.21 5.22 7.58
C ASP A 126 16.63 3.79 7.90
N ARG A 127 15.72 3.11 8.60
CA ARG A 127 15.91 1.80 9.21
C ARG A 127 16.24 0.76 8.16
N HIS A 128 16.10 1.11 6.88
CA HIS A 128 16.40 0.31 5.72
C HIS A 128 17.75 0.69 5.11
N PRO A 129 18.83 -0.03 5.43
CA PRO A 129 20.11 0.13 4.74
C PRO A 129 19.99 -0.08 3.22
N GLU A 130 19.02 -0.89 2.77
CA GLU A 130 18.70 -1.10 1.36
C GLU A 130 18.21 0.18 0.65
N ARG A 131 17.41 1.01 1.33
CA ARG A 131 16.89 2.27 0.78
C ARG A 131 17.98 3.33 0.69
N ARG A 132 18.84 3.44 1.70
CA ARG A 132 20.03 4.31 1.70
C ARG A 132 20.99 3.95 0.57
N MET A 133 21.25 2.65 0.34
CA MET A 133 22.11 2.20 -0.75
C MET A 133 21.55 2.65 -2.11
N LYS A 134 20.24 2.50 -2.33
CA LYS A 134 19.61 2.87 -3.60
C LYS A 134 19.62 4.39 -3.81
N ALA A 135 19.26 5.16 -2.80
CA ALA A 135 19.23 6.62 -2.88
C ALA A 135 20.64 7.22 -3.09
N ALA A 136 21.64 6.72 -2.36
CA ALA A 136 23.02 7.15 -2.52
C ALA A 136 23.59 6.75 -3.88
N TYR A 137 23.28 5.54 -4.37
CA TYR A 137 23.67 5.10 -5.72
C TYR A 137 23.03 5.96 -6.81
N THR A 138 21.75 6.36 -6.68
CA THR A 138 21.10 7.23 -7.67
C THR A 138 21.72 8.62 -7.71
N ALA A 139 22.02 9.21 -6.55
CA ALA A 139 22.71 10.50 -6.48
C ALA A 139 24.13 10.42 -7.11
N PHE A 140 24.84 9.33 -6.85
CA PHE A 140 26.15 9.07 -7.45
C PHE A 140 26.07 8.81 -8.97
N GLU A 141 25.03 8.10 -9.44
CA GLU A 141 24.78 7.87 -10.86
C GLU A 141 24.57 9.21 -11.58
N GLU A 142 23.67 10.07 -11.10
CA GLU A 142 23.38 11.35 -11.74
C GLU A 142 24.61 12.28 -11.84
N ALA A 143 25.43 12.33 -10.78
CA ALA A 143 26.64 13.16 -10.76
C ALA A 143 27.75 12.64 -11.69
N ASN A 144 27.98 11.32 -11.74
CA ASN A 144 29.11 10.74 -12.48
C ASN A 144 28.76 10.34 -13.92
N MET A 145 27.48 10.17 -14.24
CA MET A 145 27.06 9.76 -15.58
C MET A 145 27.38 10.79 -16.68
N SER A 146 27.36 12.08 -16.37
CA SER A 146 27.74 13.15 -17.31
C SER A 146 29.25 13.11 -17.59
N ARG A 147 30.05 12.98 -16.53
CA ARG A 147 31.51 12.86 -16.61
C ARG A 147 31.95 11.65 -17.44
N LEU A 148 31.40 10.46 -17.15
CA LEU A 148 31.75 9.23 -17.86
C LEU A 148 31.36 9.26 -19.35
N LYS A 149 30.26 9.93 -19.70
CA LYS A 149 29.86 10.13 -21.11
C LYS A 149 30.81 11.06 -21.86
N MET A 150 31.35 12.08 -21.19
CA MET A 150 32.32 12.99 -21.79
C MET A 150 33.69 12.31 -21.97
N GLU A 151 34.13 11.54 -20.97
CA GLU A 151 35.41 10.81 -21.04
C GLU A 151 35.35 9.67 -22.07
N ASN A 152 34.20 9.01 -22.22
CA ASN A 152 34.04 7.84 -23.07
C ASN A 152 32.76 7.90 -23.93
N PRO A 153 32.70 8.77 -24.96
CA PRO A 153 31.51 8.94 -25.78
C PRO A 153 31.19 7.74 -26.68
N ASN A 154 32.16 6.85 -26.94
CA ASN A 154 32.01 5.68 -27.81
C ASN A 154 31.49 4.43 -27.07
N MET A 155 31.37 4.46 -25.75
CA MET A 155 30.99 3.29 -24.95
C MET A 155 29.47 3.14 -24.85
N ARG A 156 28.98 1.90 -24.82
CA ARG A 156 27.55 1.62 -24.63
C ARG A 156 27.15 1.93 -23.19
N LEU A 157 25.92 2.41 -22.98
CA LEU A 157 25.37 2.74 -21.66
C LEU A 157 25.51 1.59 -20.63
N SER A 158 25.38 0.34 -21.07
CA SER A 158 25.57 -0.83 -20.21
C SER A 158 27.00 -0.92 -19.65
N GLN A 159 28.01 -0.61 -20.46
CA GLN A 159 29.41 -0.63 -20.04
C GLN A 159 29.73 0.54 -19.10
N LEU A 160 29.17 1.72 -19.37
CA LEU A 160 29.31 2.88 -18.47
C LEU A 160 28.69 2.58 -17.10
N LYS A 161 27.51 1.94 -17.06
CA LYS A 161 26.90 1.49 -15.80
C LYS A 161 27.74 0.43 -15.08
N GLN A 162 28.41 -0.46 -15.81
CA GLN A 162 29.34 -1.42 -15.21
C GLN A 162 30.57 -0.73 -14.60
N GLN A 163 31.14 0.27 -15.28
CA GLN A 163 32.25 1.08 -14.75
C GLN A 163 31.80 1.86 -13.51
N LEU A 164 30.65 2.52 -13.59
CA LEU A 164 30.07 3.27 -12.48
C LEU A 164 29.80 2.39 -11.25
N LYS A 165 29.33 1.15 -11.45
CA LYS A 165 29.17 0.18 -10.36
C LYS A 165 30.50 -0.23 -9.71
N LYS A 166 31.59 -0.31 -10.50
CA LYS A 166 32.94 -0.59 -9.97
C LYS A 166 33.50 0.59 -9.18
N GLU A 167 33.26 1.81 -9.64
CA GLU A 167 33.63 3.04 -8.93
C GLU A 167 32.83 3.16 -7.64
N TRP A 168 31.51 2.96 -7.72
CA TRP A 168 30.60 2.97 -6.56
C TRP A 168 31.03 1.98 -5.46
N ALA A 169 31.46 0.78 -5.83
CA ALA A 169 31.95 -0.20 -4.85
C ALA A 169 33.18 0.31 -4.06
N LYS A 170 33.97 1.22 -4.63
CA LYS A 170 35.18 1.81 -4.01
C LYS A 170 34.92 3.19 -3.39
N SER A 171 33.84 3.86 -3.76
CA SER A 171 33.54 5.22 -3.31
C SER A 171 33.24 5.28 -1.80
N PRO A 172 33.67 6.34 -1.10
CA PRO A 172 33.36 6.56 0.33
C PRO A 172 31.88 6.89 0.57
N GLU A 173 31.18 7.35 -0.47
CA GLU A 173 29.74 7.62 -0.48
C GLU A 173 28.88 6.35 -0.38
N ASN A 174 29.48 5.17 -0.57
CA ASN A 174 28.79 3.91 -0.38
C ASN A 174 28.67 3.62 1.12
N PRO A 175 27.45 3.58 1.69
CA PRO A 175 27.26 3.32 3.13
C PRO A 175 27.87 1.99 3.60
N LEU A 176 28.07 1.03 2.70
CA LEU A 176 28.75 -0.23 3.02
C LEU A 176 30.22 -0.05 3.36
N ASN A 177 30.90 0.93 2.77
CA ASN A 177 32.32 1.19 3.01
C ASN A 177 32.54 1.96 4.34
N GLN A 178 31.53 2.72 4.78
CA GLN A 178 31.57 3.44 6.07
C GLN A 178 31.43 2.51 7.28
N LEU A 179 30.82 1.33 7.12
CA LEU A 179 30.75 0.32 8.18
C LEU A 179 32.11 -0.35 8.45
N PHE A 180 33.06 -0.24 7.52
CA PHE A 180 34.43 -0.74 7.63
C PHE A 180 35.43 0.42 7.77
N VAL A 181 35.20 1.35 8.69
CA VAL A 181 36.31 2.20 9.17
C VAL A 181 37.26 1.28 9.93
N GLY A 182 38.39 0.95 9.30
CA GLY A 182 39.39 0.07 9.89
C GLY A 182 39.90 0.62 11.22
N TYR A 183 40.15 -0.27 12.18
CA TYR A 183 40.72 0.01 13.51
C TYR A 183 42.02 0.84 13.53
N ASN A 184 42.58 1.17 12.35
CA ASN A 184 43.86 1.87 12.18
C ASN A 184 43.73 3.23 11.49
N THR A 185 42.65 3.98 11.74
CA THR A 185 42.63 5.43 11.49
C THR A 185 43.22 6.13 12.71
N LYS A 186 44.52 6.44 12.65
CA LYS A 186 45.21 7.35 13.57
C LYS A 186 45.04 8.79 13.13
#